data_AF-A0A6S7AAR1-F1
#
_entry.id   AF-A0A6S7AAR1-F1
#
_cell.length_a   1.000
_cell.length_b   1.000
_cell.length_c   1.000
_cell.angle_alpha   90.00
_cell.angle_beta   90.00
_cell.angle_gamma   90.00
#
_symmetry.space_group_name_H-M   'P 1'
#
loop_
_entity.id
_entity.type
_entity.pdbx_description
1 polymer ?
#
loop_
_entity_poly.entity_id
_entity_poly.type
_entity_poly.pdbx_seq_one_letter_code
_entity_poly.pdbx_strand_id
1 'polypeptide(L)' 'MFEGKNVSISFRVSPRFKVLLEAAAARERRSQTNMLEMLLFAYCEKHSIEAAHQKTTATLPAEGCTK' A
#
# COMPACT_ATOMS: atom_id res chain seq x y z
N MET A 1 14.11 16.88 9.32
CA MET A 1 14.72 16.48 8.04
C MET A 1 14.27 15.06 7.71
N PHE A 2 13.13 14.92 7.02
CA PHE A 2 12.68 13.71 6.31
C PHE A 2 11.99 14.24 5.07
N GLU A 3 12.82 14.75 4.16
CA GLU A 3 12.40 15.42 2.94
C GLU A 3 12.27 14.35 1.85
N GLY A 4 11.02 13.95 1.56
CA GLY A 4 10.69 12.98 0.51
C GLY A 4 9.81 11.82 0.99
N LYS A 5 8.56 12.09 1.36
CA LYS A 5 7.61 11.07 1.89
C LYS A 5 6.93 10.22 0.81
N ASN A 6 7.32 10.34 -0.45
CA ASN A 6 6.72 9.58 -1.55
C ASN A 6 7.79 8.74 -2.23
N VAL A 7 7.56 7.42 -2.27
CA VAL A 7 8.34 6.47 -3.05
C VAL A 7 7.68 6.33 -4.41
N SER A 8 8.43 6.58 -5.48
CA SER A 8 7.94 6.39 -6.85
C SER A 8 7.81 4.90 -7.17
N ILE A 9 6.61 4.46 -7.54
CA ILE A 9 6.34 3.08 -7.97
C ILE A 9 5.93 3.10 -9.45
N SER A 10 6.57 2.25 -10.27
CA SER A 10 6.22 2.07 -11.68
C SER A 10 5.29 0.87 -11.86
N PHE A 11 4.09 1.10 -12.39
CA PHE A 11 3.12 0.04 -12.68
C PHE A 11 2.98 -0.20 -14.18
N ARG A 12 2.87 -1.46 -14.57
CA ARG A 12 2.42 -1.85 -15.90
C ARG A 12 0.96 -2.29 -15.80
N VAL A 13 0.08 -1.53 -16.44
CA VAL A 13 -1.36 -1.74 -16.39
C VAL A 13 -1.91 -1.87 -17.81
N SER A 14 -3.10 -2.46 -17.94
CA SER A 14 -3.77 -2.51 -19.23
C SER A 14 -4.24 -1.12 -19.67
N PRO A 15 -4.35 -0.85 -20.99
CA PRO A 15 -4.84 0.44 -21.49
C PRO A 15 -6.22 0.80 -20.94
N ARG A 16 -7.11 -0.19 -20.80
CA ARG A 16 -8.44 -0.02 -20.22
C ARG A 16 -8.37 0.47 -18.77
N PHE A 17 -7.44 -0.05 -17.97
CA PHE A 17 -7.25 0.37 -16.58
C PHE A 17 -6.83 1.84 -16.49
N LYS A 18 -5.89 2.28 -17.34
CA LYS A 18 -5.46 3.69 -17.38
C LYS A 18 -6.64 4.64 -17.63
N VAL A 19 -7.48 4.34 -18.62
CA VAL A 19 -8.64 5.19 -18.97
C VAL A 19 -9.63 5.29 -17.81
N LEU A 20 -9.90 4.16 -17.13
CA LEU A 20 -10.80 4.15 -15.97
C LEU A 20 -10.21 4.91 -14.78
N LEU A 21 -8.91 4.74 -14.51
CA LEU A 21 -8.23 5.46 -13.43
C LEU A 21 -8.24 6.96 -13.68
N GLU A 22 -7.99 7.39 -14.91
CA GLU A 22 -8.01 8.80 -15.31
C GLU A 22 -9.41 9.41 -15.15
N ALA A 23 -10.46 8.71 -15.58
CA ALA A 23 -11.84 9.15 -15.40
C ALA A 23 -12.24 9.26 -13.91
N ALA A 24 -11.83 8.29 -13.09
CA ALA A 24 -12.10 8.31 -11.67
C ALA A 24 -11.34 9.41 -10.93
N ALA A 25 -10.06 9.61 -11.26
CA ALA A 25 -9.23 10.68 -10.72
C ALA A 25 -9.75 12.06 -11.11
N ALA A 26 -10.20 12.24 -12.36
CA ALA A 26 -10.82 13.48 -12.83
C ALA A 26 -12.11 13.80 -12.06
N ARG A 27 -12.93 12.79 -11.76
CA ARG A 27 -14.16 12.94 -10.99
C ARG A 27 -13.91 13.40 -9.56
N GLU A 28 -12.89 12.87 -8.89
CA GLU A 28 -12.50 13.24 -7.53
C GLU A 28 -11.64 14.51 -7.45
N ARG A 29 -11.21 15.08 -8.60
CA ARG A 29 -10.24 16.19 -8.69
C ARG A 29 -8.91 15.89 -7.97
N ARG A 30 -8.44 14.65 -8.07
CA ARG A 30 -7.18 14.19 -7.47
C ARG A 30 -6.22 13.68 -8.54
N SER A 31 -4.94 13.56 -8.20
CA SER A 31 -3.97 12.90 -9.08
C SER A 31 -4.31 11.41 -9.21
N GLN A 32 -3.88 10.78 -10.31
CA GLN A 32 -4.08 9.34 -10.53
C GLN A 32 -3.44 8.50 -9.40
N THR A 33 -2.28 8.93 -8.90
CA THR A 33 -1.59 8.28 -7.78
C THR A 33 -2.43 8.34 -6.50
N ASN A 34 -2.93 9.52 -6.13
CA ASN A 34 -3.73 9.68 -4.92
C ASN A 34 -5.06 8.92 -5.02
N MET A 35 -5.65 8.86 -6.22
CA MET A 35 -6.84 8.04 -6.47
C MET A 35 -6.56 6.55 -6.27
N LEU A 36 -5.42 6.07 -6.77
CA LEU A 36 -5.01 4.67 -6.60
C LEU A 36 -4.71 4.34 -5.14
N GLU A 37 -4.04 5.24 -4.42
CA GLU A 37 -3.79 5.10 -2.98
C GLU A 37 -5.09 4.99 -2.20
N MET A 38 -6.07 5.87 -2.46
CA MET A 38 -7.37 5.82 -1.79
C MET A 38 -8.11 4.50 -2.09
N LEU A 39 -8.14 4.06 -3.36
CA LEU A 39 -8.77 2.79 -3.72
C LEU A 39 -8.11 1.60 -3.02
N LEU A 40 -6.77 1.62 -2.92
CA LEU A 40 -6.01 0.58 -2.24
C LEU A 40 -6.30 0.57 -0.74
N PHE A 41 -6.28 1.73 -0.07
CA PHE A 41 -6.59 1.83 1.35
C PHE A 41 -8.03 1.40 1.63
N ALA A 42 -9.01 1.89 0.87
CA ALA A 42 -10.41 1.51 1.03
C ALA A 42 -10.63 0.01 0.83
N TYR A 43 -9.91 -0.61 -0.11
CA TYR A 43 -9.94 -2.05 -0.30
C TYR A 43 -9.34 -2.79 0.90
N CYS A 44 -8.17 -2.37 1.38
CA CYS A 44 -7.53 -2.98 2.54
C CYS A 44 -8.38 -2.84 3.81
N GLU A 45 -8.97 -1.67 4.07
CA GLU A 45 -9.88 -1.43 5.20
C GLU A 45 -11.12 -2.33 5.12
N LYS A 46 -11.74 -2.42 3.94
CA LYS A 46 -12.93 -3.26 3.73
C LYS A 46 -12.65 -4.75 3.92
N HIS A 47 -11.44 -5.19 3.59
CA HIS A 47 -11.02 -6.59 3.70
C HIS A 47 -10.22 -6.89 4.97
N SER A 48 -10.06 -5.90 5.86
CA SER A 48 -9.22 -5.98 7.06
C SER A 48 -7.82 -6.52 6.76
N ILE A 49 -7.25 -6.11 5.62
CA ILE A 49 -5.89 -6.44 5.22
C ILE A 49 -4.97 -5.46 5.93
N GLU A 50 -4.48 -5.87 7.09
CA GLU A 50 -3.42 -5.14 7.76
C GLU A 50 -2.10 -5.45 7.04
N ALA A 51 -1.36 -4.41 6.66
CA ALA A 51 0.04 -4.61 6.32
C ALA A 51 0.66 -5.23 7.57
N ALA A 52 1.03 -6.51 7.49
CA ALA A 52 1.83 -7.13 8.53
C ALA A 52 3.04 -6.22 8.68
N HIS A 53 3.02 -5.37 9.72
CA HIS A 53 4.18 -4.61 10.16
C HIS A 53 5.30 -5.61 10.08
N GLN A 54 6.35 -5.28 9.34
CA GLN A 54 7.50 -6.16 9.23
C GLN A 54 7.87 -6.52 10.66
N LYS A 55 7.43 -7.69 11.11
CA LYS A 55 7.98 -8.36 12.26
C LYS A 55 9.33 -8.70 11.69
N THR A 56 10.26 -7.78 11.90
CA THR A 56 11.67 -8.11 11.99
C THR A 56 11.68 -9.35 12.86
N THR A 57 11.87 -10.47 12.18
CA THR A 57 12.11 -11.77 12.76
C THR A 57 13.45 -11.65 13.48
N ALA A 58 13.45 -11.02 14.64
CA ALA A 58 14.40 -11.31 15.69
C ALA A 58 13.72 -12.37 16.57
N THR A 59 13.56 -13.57 16.02
CA THR A 59 13.42 -14.77 16.81
C THR A 59 14.76 -15.01 17.47
N LEU A 60 14.95 -14.46 18.67
CA LEU A 60 15.91 -15.01 19.62
C LEU A 60 15.31 -16.33 20.12
N PRO A 61 15.98 -17.48 19.98
CA PRO A 61 15.52 -18.70 20.62
C PRO A 61 15.65 -18.52 22.13
N ALA A 62 14.50 -18.47 22.79
CA ALA A 62 14.40 -18.72 24.21
C ALA A 62 14.69 -20.22 24.45
N GLU A 63 15.96 -20.58 24.58
CA GLU A 63 16.35 -21.85 25.20
C GLU A 63 16.25 -21.68 26.72
N GLY A 64 15.01 -21.74 27.20
CA GLY A 64 14.67 -21.95 28.60
C GLY A 64 14.00 -23.31 28.74
N CYS A 65 14.80 -24.38 28.70
CA CYS A 65 14.35 -25.70 29.12
C CYS A 65 14.86 -25.95 30.54
N THR A 66 13.93 -25.93 31.49
CA THR A 66 14.12 -26.25 32.91
C THR A 66 14.30 -27.75 33.12
N LYS A 67 15.32 -28.16 33.89
CA LYS A 67 15.25 -29.08 35.05
C LYS A 67 16.64 -29.39 35.61
#